data_AF-A0A0J9TZC9-F1
#
_entry.id   AF-A0A0J9TZC9-F1
#
_cell.length_a   1.000
_cell.length_b   1.000
_cell.length_c   1.000
_cell.angle_alpha   90.00
_cell.angle_beta   90.00
_cell.angle_gamma   90.00
#
_symmetry.space_group_name_H-M   'P 1'
#
loop_
_entity.id
_entity.type
_entity.pdbx_description
1 polymer ?
#
loop_
_entity_poly.entity_id
_entity_poly.type
_entity_poly.pdbx_seq_one_letter_code
_entity_poly.pdbx_strand_id
1 'polypeptide(L)'
;MAHTHMHAIPFTCQALSDQDLPASKFDKEFRQSVNFDDLENAALAENKTFNLDEWKRKFLKELTSSFEQISEKWPYKTHEKRCRDFNYHADYTMNLISLLKVKGPHGKMVHIHKDNINSIKEQINRLFKKYDKFECASEEKRYTLQSPLRKDLDNFCENRDHLAECVTSKKQNCKRLVNFVNSKYYDLFSYDTCIVDSDTTDGKLLHISNNCSLYDIPKTFSYPACDNFEIPERIQSIPYCPMENLSLFSQLAAFVSDYISYIPNLAQIRRSVVYICLIILGISIPFLILYRVKKK
;
A
#
# COMPACT_ATOMS: atom_id res chain seq x y z
N MET A 1 -33.07 3.02 29.31
CA MET A 1 -32.46 2.03 28.41
C MET A 1 -30.97 2.06 28.65
N ALA A 2 -30.37 0.89 28.89
CA ALA A 2 -29.04 0.75 29.45
C ALA A 2 -27.95 1.32 28.53
N HIS A 3 -27.12 2.21 29.07
CA HIS A 3 -25.86 2.61 28.45
C HIS A 3 -24.85 1.48 28.66
N THR A 4 -24.66 0.66 27.63
CA THR A 4 -23.57 -0.31 27.59
C THR A 4 -22.28 0.47 27.37
N HIS A 5 -21.57 0.78 28.45
CA HIS A 5 -20.16 1.18 28.38
C HIS A 5 -19.39 -0.01 27.78
N MET A 6 -19.08 0.07 26.48
CA MET A 6 -18.32 -0.97 25.78
C MET A 6 -16.95 -0.43 25.40
N HIS A 7 -15.94 -1.15 25.88
CA HIS A 7 -14.55 -0.78 26.02
C HIS A 7 -13.88 -0.35 24.71
N ALA A 8 -13.08 0.72 24.79
CA ALA A 8 -12.07 1.06 23.79
C ALA A 8 -11.19 -0.16 23.49
N ILE A 9 -10.76 -0.32 22.23
CA ILE A 9 -9.83 -1.39 21.82
C ILE A 9 -8.61 -1.32 22.75
N PRO A 10 -8.34 -2.36 23.55
CA PRO A 10 -7.27 -2.29 24.54
C PRO A 10 -5.92 -2.27 23.82
N PHE A 11 -5.05 -1.37 24.25
CA PHE A 11 -3.63 -1.34 23.88
C PHE A 11 -2.97 -2.63 24.42
N THR A 12 -2.80 -3.64 23.58
CA THR A 12 -2.28 -4.95 24.01
C THR A 12 -0.90 -5.22 23.43
N CYS A 13 0.15 -4.94 24.22
CA CYS A 13 1.53 -5.33 23.92
C CYS A 13 1.78 -6.84 24.15
N GLN A 14 0.88 -7.71 23.71
CA GLN A 14 1.09 -9.16 23.73
C GLN A 14 2.02 -9.57 22.57
N ALA A 15 2.37 -10.86 22.49
CA ALA A 15 3.10 -11.45 21.38
C ALA A 15 2.22 -11.43 20.11
N LEU A 16 2.01 -10.22 19.59
CA LEU A 16 1.36 -9.92 18.32
C LEU A 16 2.27 -10.50 17.21
N SER A 17 1.71 -11.20 16.24
CA SER A 17 2.36 -11.36 14.94
C SER A 17 2.34 -10.02 14.20
N ASP A 18 3.07 -9.89 13.08
CA ASP A 18 2.98 -8.68 12.25
C ASP A 18 1.56 -8.44 11.72
N GLN A 19 0.73 -9.48 11.64
CA GLN A 19 -0.68 -9.41 11.26
C GLN A 19 -1.56 -8.78 12.36
N ASP A 20 -1.10 -8.81 13.62
CA ASP A 20 -1.84 -8.25 14.75
C ASP A 20 -1.43 -6.79 15.05
N LEU A 21 -0.48 -6.24 14.28
CA LEU A 21 -0.08 -4.84 14.38
C LEU A 21 -1.18 -3.90 13.83
N PRO A 22 -1.27 -2.66 14.35
CA PRO A 22 -2.41 -1.77 14.07
C PRO A 22 -2.67 -1.54 12.57
N ALA A 23 -1.63 -1.29 11.77
CA ALA A 23 -1.79 -1.03 10.34
C ALA A 23 -2.31 -2.27 9.59
N SER A 24 -1.70 -3.43 9.85
CA SER A 24 -2.08 -4.71 9.23
C SER A 24 -3.50 -5.10 9.58
N LYS A 25 -3.88 -4.91 10.84
CA LYS A 25 -5.22 -5.20 11.34
C LYS A 25 -6.25 -4.30 10.67
N PHE A 26 -5.99 -2.99 10.60
CA PHE A 26 -6.86 -2.05 9.92
C PHE A 26 -7.05 -2.42 8.44
N ASP A 27 -5.95 -2.64 7.69
CA ASP A 27 -6.03 -2.92 6.26
C ASP A 27 -6.80 -4.22 5.99
N LYS A 28 -6.59 -5.25 6.82
CA LYS A 28 -7.35 -6.50 6.74
C LYS A 28 -8.83 -6.29 7.01
N GLU A 29 -9.18 -5.63 8.12
CA GLU A 29 -10.58 -5.38 8.50
C GLU A 29 -11.30 -4.54 7.45
N PHE A 30 -10.67 -3.48 6.95
CA PHE A 30 -11.24 -2.61 5.92
C PHE A 30 -11.45 -3.36 4.59
N ARG A 31 -10.43 -4.07 4.09
CA ARG A 31 -10.53 -4.80 2.81
C ARG A 31 -11.60 -5.88 2.86
N GLN A 32 -11.72 -6.58 3.98
CA GLN A 32 -12.77 -7.58 4.20
C GLN A 32 -14.15 -6.93 4.26
N SER A 33 -14.28 -5.77 4.90
CA SER A 33 -15.58 -5.14 5.13
C SER A 33 -16.20 -4.58 3.85
N VAL A 34 -15.38 -4.16 2.88
CA VAL A 34 -15.83 -3.65 1.56
C VAL A 34 -15.64 -4.65 0.41
N ASN A 35 -15.26 -5.89 0.74
CA ASN A 35 -15.01 -6.97 -0.22
C ASN A 35 -14.08 -6.53 -1.37
N PHE A 36 -12.97 -5.91 -0.99
CA PHE A 36 -12.08 -5.19 -1.90
C PHE A 36 -11.47 -6.10 -2.98
N ASP A 37 -11.20 -7.36 -2.63
CA ASP A 37 -10.59 -8.35 -3.51
C ASP A 37 -11.42 -8.59 -4.80
N ASP A 38 -12.75 -8.43 -4.75
CA ASP A 38 -13.59 -8.56 -5.94
C ASP A 38 -13.32 -7.46 -6.98
N LEU A 39 -13.05 -6.22 -6.53
CA LEU A 39 -12.71 -5.11 -7.41
C LEU A 39 -11.35 -5.34 -8.06
N GLU A 40 -10.33 -5.69 -7.26
CA GLU A 40 -8.99 -5.96 -7.76
C GLU A 40 -8.99 -7.09 -8.78
N ASN A 41 -9.63 -8.21 -8.43
CA ASN A 41 -9.74 -9.35 -9.33
C ASN A 41 -10.46 -8.98 -10.64
N ALA A 42 -11.45 -8.10 -10.59
CA ALA A 42 -12.15 -7.66 -11.80
C ALA A 42 -11.34 -6.67 -12.64
N ALA A 43 -10.56 -5.78 -12.01
CA ALA A 43 -9.72 -4.81 -12.69
C ALA A 43 -8.49 -5.46 -13.33
N LEU A 44 -7.96 -6.52 -12.71
CA LEU A 44 -6.70 -7.15 -13.10
C LEU A 44 -6.88 -8.43 -13.93
N ALA A 45 -8.02 -9.12 -13.87
CA ALA A 45 -8.27 -10.30 -14.70
C ALA A 45 -8.81 -9.93 -16.08
N GLU A 46 -8.24 -10.51 -17.14
CA GLU A 46 -8.59 -10.14 -18.52
C GLU A 46 -9.99 -10.60 -18.99
N ASN A 47 -10.72 -11.45 -18.27
CA ASN A 47 -11.92 -12.12 -18.82
C ASN A 47 -13.08 -12.38 -17.82
N LYS A 48 -13.30 -11.51 -16.82
CA LYS A 48 -14.51 -11.59 -15.98
C LYS A 48 -15.56 -10.58 -16.44
N THR A 49 -16.79 -11.06 -16.60
CA THR A 49 -17.97 -10.18 -16.67
C THR A 49 -18.16 -9.53 -15.30
N PHE A 50 -17.90 -8.22 -15.21
CA PHE A 50 -18.06 -7.43 -13.99
C PHE A 50 -19.34 -6.59 -14.07
N ASN A 51 -20.23 -6.74 -13.09
CA ASN A 51 -21.43 -5.93 -12.97
C ASN A 51 -21.12 -4.67 -12.14
N LEU A 52 -20.79 -3.57 -12.83
CA LEU A 52 -20.40 -2.32 -12.20
C LEU A 52 -21.47 -1.75 -11.27
N ASP A 53 -22.75 -1.81 -11.66
CA ASP A 53 -23.83 -1.20 -10.87
C ASP A 53 -24.07 -1.97 -9.58
N GLU A 54 -24.08 -3.30 -9.67
CA GLU A 54 -24.20 -4.17 -8.51
C GLU A 54 -23.02 -4.00 -7.55
N TRP A 55 -21.79 -3.99 -8.10
CA TRP A 55 -20.59 -3.76 -7.31
C TRP A 55 -20.62 -2.38 -6.65
N LYS A 56 -20.90 -1.31 -7.40
CA LYS A 56 -20.98 0.07 -6.89
C LYS A 56 -21.95 0.17 -5.72
N ARG A 57 -23.15 -0.41 -5.87
CA ARG A 57 -24.17 -0.42 -4.81
C ARG A 57 -23.68 -1.17 -3.57
N LYS A 58 -23.05 -2.34 -3.73
CA LYS A 58 -22.52 -3.14 -2.62
C LYS A 58 -21.36 -2.41 -1.92
N PHE A 59 -20.37 -1.99 -2.69
CA PHE A 59 -19.18 -1.26 -2.23
C PHE A 59 -19.56 0.00 -1.44
N LEU A 60 -20.40 0.89 -1.99
CA LEU A 60 -20.74 2.14 -1.29
C LEU A 60 -21.54 1.89 0.00
N LYS A 61 -22.41 0.88 0.02
CA LYS A 61 -23.14 0.47 1.22
C LYS A 61 -22.18 -0.05 2.29
N GLU A 62 -21.28 -0.95 1.90
CA GLU A 62 -20.29 -1.56 2.79
C GLU A 62 -19.27 -0.53 3.29
N LEU A 63 -18.77 0.33 2.40
CA LEU A 63 -17.86 1.43 2.75
C LEU A 63 -18.51 2.38 3.75
N THR A 64 -19.76 2.82 3.51
CA THR A 64 -20.49 3.67 4.45
C THR A 64 -20.62 2.97 5.80
N SER A 65 -21.12 1.73 5.83
CA SER A 65 -21.30 0.98 7.07
C SER A 65 -19.98 0.78 7.82
N SER A 66 -18.89 0.48 7.10
CA SER A 66 -17.57 0.24 7.68
C SER A 66 -16.97 1.53 8.23
N PHE A 67 -17.04 2.61 7.45
CA PHE A 67 -16.56 3.92 7.86
C PHE A 67 -17.30 4.39 9.12
N GLU A 68 -18.63 4.33 9.14
CA GLU A 68 -19.44 4.73 10.29
C GLU A 68 -19.15 3.86 11.53
N GLN A 69 -19.16 2.52 11.40
CA GLN A 69 -19.00 1.62 12.55
C GLN A 69 -17.56 1.52 13.08
N ILE A 70 -16.57 1.58 12.19
CA ILE A 70 -15.17 1.40 12.56
C ILE A 70 -14.62 2.73 13.11
N SER A 71 -15.00 3.88 12.52
CA SER A 71 -14.52 5.19 12.99
C SER A 71 -14.93 5.53 14.42
N GLU A 72 -16.13 5.12 14.85
CA GLU A 72 -16.61 5.32 16.23
C GLU A 72 -15.75 4.62 17.29
N LYS A 73 -15.05 3.54 16.91
CA LYS A 73 -14.24 2.73 17.83
C LYS A 73 -12.79 3.19 17.92
N TRP A 74 -12.38 4.15 17.08
CA TRP A 74 -10.98 4.54 17.01
C TRP A 74 -10.59 5.57 18.07
N PRO A 75 -9.47 5.34 18.76
CA PRO A 75 -8.88 6.36 19.61
C PRO A 75 -8.61 7.63 18.80
N TYR A 76 -8.87 8.80 19.40
CA TYR A 76 -8.57 10.10 18.78
C TYR A 76 -7.14 10.18 18.22
N LYS A 77 -6.15 9.63 18.96
CA LYS A 77 -4.75 9.61 18.54
C LYS A 77 -4.48 8.87 17.22
N THR A 78 -5.40 8.01 16.75
CA THR A 78 -5.24 7.29 15.48
C THR A 78 -6.01 7.93 14.34
N HIS A 79 -6.80 8.99 14.57
CA HIS A 79 -7.68 9.56 13.56
C HIS A 79 -6.93 10.04 12.31
N GLU A 80 -5.82 10.77 12.49
CA GLU A 80 -5.00 11.27 11.39
C GLU A 80 -4.45 10.13 10.51
N LYS A 81 -3.92 9.08 11.13
CA LYS A 81 -3.41 7.89 10.43
C LYS A 81 -4.53 7.18 9.66
N ARG A 82 -5.69 6.99 10.29
CA ARG A 82 -6.83 6.36 9.64
C ARG A 82 -7.40 7.18 8.49
N CYS A 83 -7.32 8.51 8.59
CA CYS A 83 -7.69 9.38 7.48
C CYS A 83 -6.76 9.18 6.27
N ARG A 84 -5.44 9.08 6.49
CA ARG A 84 -4.50 8.73 5.41
C ARG A 84 -4.75 7.35 4.83
N ASP A 85 -5.07 6.37 5.67
CA ASP A 85 -5.43 5.02 5.22
C ASP A 85 -6.66 5.03 4.30
N PHE A 86 -7.71 5.73 4.70
CA PHE A 86 -8.92 5.85 3.88
C PHE A 86 -8.69 6.61 2.58
N ASN A 87 -7.93 7.72 2.62
CA ASN A 87 -7.59 8.45 1.40
C ASN A 87 -6.80 7.55 0.42
N TYR A 88 -5.83 6.77 0.91
CA TYR A 88 -5.13 5.78 0.09
C TYR A 88 -6.09 4.77 -0.56
N HIS A 89 -6.97 4.15 0.24
CA HIS A 89 -7.91 3.15 -0.27
C HIS A 89 -8.93 3.75 -1.25
N ALA A 90 -9.36 5.00 -1.03
CA ALA A 90 -10.20 5.73 -1.96
C ALA A 90 -9.48 5.96 -3.29
N ASP A 91 -8.27 6.50 -3.27
CA ASP A 91 -7.46 6.75 -4.47
C ASP A 91 -7.18 5.47 -5.25
N TYR A 92 -6.85 4.39 -4.53
CA TYR A 92 -6.60 3.08 -5.13
C TYR A 92 -7.88 2.48 -5.74
N THR A 93 -9.03 2.60 -5.06
CA THR A 93 -10.34 2.22 -5.62
C THR A 93 -10.58 2.96 -6.94
N MET A 94 -10.34 4.27 -6.97
CA MET A 94 -10.52 5.08 -8.18
C MET A 94 -9.58 4.66 -9.30
N ASN A 95 -8.34 4.29 -8.97
CA ASN A 95 -7.38 3.73 -9.92
C ASN A 95 -7.90 2.40 -10.52
N LEU A 96 -8.33 1.45 -9.69
CA LEU A 96 -8.85 0.15 -10.15
C LEU A 96 -10.10 0.32 -11.02
N ILE A 97 -11.02 1.20 -10.65
CA ILE A 97 -12.21 1.49 -11.46
C ILE A 97 -11.80 2.02 -12.85
N SER A 98 -10.75 2.83 -12.94
CA SER A 98 -10.26 3.33 -14.23
C SER A 98 -9.71 2.23 -15.14
N LEU A 99 -9.20 1.14 -14.56
CA LEU A 99 -8.67 -0.02 -15.27
C LEU A 99 -9.77 -1.00 -15.70
N LEU A 100 -10.91 -1.01 -14.99
CA LEU A 100 -12.03 -1.90 -15.30
C LEU A 100 -12.52 -1.75 -16.74
N LYS A 101 -12.85 -2.91 -17.31
CA LYS A 101 -13.53 -3.01 -18.59
C LYS A 101 -14.88 -3.70 -18.37
N VAL A 102 -15.94 -3.17 -18.98
CA VAL A 102 -17.31 -3.68 -18.90
C VAL A 102 -17.83 -4.00 -20.29
N LYS A 103 -18.81 -4.92 -20.39
CA LYS A 103 -19.39 -5.31 -21.67
C LYS A 103 -20.26 -4.17 -22.23
N GLY A 104 -19.85 -3.59 -23.35
CA GLY A 104 -20.58 -2.53 -24.04
C GLY A 104 -21.75 -3.03 -24.90
N PRO A 105 -22.48 -2.11 -25.57
CA PRO A 105 -23.71 -2.41 -26.33
C PRO A 105 -23.57 -3.49 -27.42
N HIS A 106 -22.35 -3.75 -27.90
CA HIS A 106 -22.05 -4.75 -28.93
C HIS A 106 -21.24 -5.95 -28.40
N GLY A 107 -21.24 -6.17 -27.10
CA GLY A 107 -20.49 -7.26 -26.46
C GLY A 107 -18.98 -7.04 -26.37
N LYS A 108 -18.46 -5.94 -26.92
CA LYS A 108 -17.05 -5.52 -26.77
C LYS A 108 -16.81 -4.99 -25.37
N MET A 109 -15.68 -5.35 -24.78
CA MET A 109 -15.23 -4.78 -23.51
C MET A 109 -14.80 -3.32 -23.72
N VAL A 110 -15.35 -2.40 -22.94
CA VAL A 110 -15.07 -0.96 -22.98
C VAL A 110 -14.72 -0.46 -21.59
N HIS A 111 -13.90 0.58 -21.50
CA HIS A 111 -13.64 1.23 -20.22
C HIS A 111 -14.91 1.85 -19.63
N ILE A 112 -14.94 1.92 -18.30
CA ILE A 112 -16.04 2.57 -17.59
C ILE A 112 -16.13 4.05 -18.02
N HIS A 113 -17.36 4.50 -18.26
CA HIS A 113 -17.61 5.90 -18.60
C HIS A 113 -17.16 6.84 -17.47
N LYS A 114 -16.55 7.97 -17.83
CA LYS A 114 -16.00 8.94 -16.86
C LYS A 114 -17.05 9.43 -15.85
N ASP A 115 -18.30 9.55 -16.24
CA ASP A 115 -19.38 9.98 -15.34
C ASP A 115 -19.66 8.97 -14.22
N ASN A 116 -19.51 7.67 -14.48
CA ASN A 116 -19.65 6.65 -13.45
C ASN A 116 -18.51 6.75 -12.43
N ILE A 117 -17.29 6.99 -12.91
CA ILE A 117 -16.10 7.23 -12.08
C ILE A 117 -16.33 8.46 -11.20
N ASN A 118 -16.74 9.58 -11.79
CA ASN A 118 -17.03 10.82 -11.05
C ASN A 118 -18.14 10.62 -10.00
N SER A 119 -19.22 9.90 -10.35
CA SER A 119 -20.31 9.61 -9.42
C SER A 119 -19.88 8.76 -8.22
N ILE A 120 -18.93 7.83 -8.40
CA ILE A 120 -18.38 7.05 -7.28
C ILE A 120 -17.49 7.95 -6.41
N LYS A 121 -16.60 8.73 -7.04
CA LYS A 121 -15.73 9.69 -6.35
C LYS A 121 -16.53 10.66 -5.48
N GLU A 122 -17.59 11.26 -6.02
CA GLU A 122 -18.44 12.18 -5.28
C GLU A 122 -19.09 11.54 -4.05
N GLN A 123 -19.51 10.28 -4.14
CA GLN A 123 -20.13 9.58 -3.03
C GLN A 123 -19.13 9.25 -1.92
N ILE A 124 -17.90 8.85 -2.27
CA ILE A 124 -16.81 8.68 -1.31
C ILE A 124 -16.49 10.02 -0.63
N ASN A 125 -16.36 11.10 -1.40
CA ASN A 125 -16.06 12.43 -0.87
C ASN A 125 -17.16 12.96 0.08
N ARG A 126 -18.44 12.67 -0.23
CA ARG A 126 -19.56 13.02 0.65
C ARG A 126 -19.53 12.25 1.96
N LEU A 127 -19.13 10.98 1.93
CA LEU A 127 -18.97 10.18 3.15
C LEU A 127 -17.95 10.81 4.10
N PHE A 128 -16.81 11.25 3.57
CA PHE A 128 -15.76 11.90 4.38
C PHE A 128 -16.25 13.24 4.97
N LYS A 129 -16.97 14.05 4.19
CA LYS A 129 -17.49 15.35 4.65
C LYS A 129 -18.61 15.25 5.68
N LYS A 130 -19.38 14.17 5.71
CA LYS A 130 -20.57 14.02 6.56
C LYS A 130 -20.23 13.73 8.02
N TYR A 131 -19.04 13.20 8.29
CA TYR A 131 -18.73 12.62 9.59
C TYR A 131 -17.89 13.57 10.45
N ASP A 132 -18.57 14.54 11.08
CA ASP A 132 -17.94 15.58 11.91
C ASP A 132 -17.08 15.04 13.08
N LYS A 133 -17.31 13.79 13.52
CA LYS A 133 -16.50 13.15 14.58
C LYS A 133 -15.11 12.73 14.12
N PHE A 134 -14.91 12.62 12.80
CA PHE A 134 -13.69 12.16 12.17
C PHE A 134 -13.33 13.25 11.16
N GLU A 135 -12.54 14.24 11.60
CA GLU A 135 -12.12 15.45 10.84
C GLU A 135 -11.19 15.12 9.65
N CYS A 136 -11.58 14.15 8.84
CA CYS A 136 -10.82 13.68 7.69
C CYS A 136 -11.27 14.43 6.44
N ALA A 137 -10.41 15.31 5.93
CA ALA A 137 -10.59 15.86 4.60
C ALA A 137 -10.24 14.79 3.55
N SER A 138 -11.05 14.72 2.50
CA SER A 138 -10.61 14.06 1.27
C SER A 138 -9.42 14.85 0.72
N GLU A 139 -8.26 14.21 0.67
CA GLU A 139 -7.13 14.71 -0.10
C GLU A 139 -7.34 14.17 -1.51
N GLU A 140 -7.91 14.99 -2.43
CA GLU A 140 -8.11 14.57 -3.82
C GLU A 140 -6.77 14.46 -4.57
N LYS A 141 -5.93 13.52 -4.16
CA LYS A 141 -4.65 13.21 -4.78
C LYS A 141 -4.88 12.14 -5.85
N ARG A 142 -4.06 12.18 -6.90
CA ARG A 142 -4.08 11.13 -7.90
C ARG A 142 -3.29 9.94 -7.36
N TYR A 143 -3.82 8.73 -7.49
CA TYR A 143 -3.03 7.53 -7.27
C TYR A 143 -1.82 7.52 -8.22
N THR A 144 -0.62 7.38 -7.67
CA THR A 144 0.64 7.40 -8.41
C THR A 144 1.40 6.11 -8.21
N LEU A 145 2.46 5.90 -8.99
CA LEU A 145 3.39 4.78 -8.83
C LEU A 145 4.02 4.71 -7.42
N GLN A 146 4.10 5.84 -6.73
CA GLN A 146 4.68 5.93 -5.39
C GLN A 146 3.63 5.87 -4.27
N SER A 147 2.33 5.84 -4.61
CA SER A 147 1.26 5.67 -3.63
C SER A 147 1.40 4.39 -2.80
N PRO A 148 1.70 3.20 -3.37
CA PRO A 148 2.01 2.00 -2.59
C PRO A 148 3.17 2.20 -1.62
N LEU A 149 4.29 2.72 -2.11
CA LEU A 149 5.49 2.93 -1.28
C LEU A 149 5.23 3.91 -0.13
N ARG A 150 4.46 4.98 -0.38
CA ARG A 150 4.03 5.90 0.68
C ARG A 150 3.15 5.20 1.72
N LYS A 151 2.22 4.33 1.28
CA LYS A 151 1.35 3.57 2.18
C LYS A 151 2.14 2.56 3.02
N ASP A 152 3.09 1.85 2.42
CA ASP A 152 3.95 0.91 3.13
C ASP A 152 4.83 1.62 4.16
N LEU A 153 5.36 2.81 3.81
CA LEU A 153 6.10 3.67 4.73
C LEU A 153 5.22 4.11 5.92
N ASP A 154 4.00 4.58 5.67
CA ASP A 154 3.07 5.02 6.71
C ASP A 154 2.67 3.87 7.64
N ASN A 155 2.42 2.69 7.08
CA ASN A 155 2.13 1.46 7.82
C ASN A 155 3.32 1.02 8.68
N PHE A 156 4.53 1.07 8.12
CA PHE A 156 5.76 0.81 8.86
C PHE A 156 5.90 1.74 10.06
N CYS A 157 5.72 3.05 9.88
CA CYS A 157 5.87 4.02 10.95
C CYS A 157 4.82 3.83 12.06
N GLU A 158 3.55 3.60 11.72
CA GLU A 158 2.51 3.29 12.71
C GLU A 158 2.88 2.06 13.55
N ASN A 159 3.32 1.00 12.88
CA ASN A 159 3.68 -0.25 13.54
C ASN A 159 4.97 -0.13 14.38
N ARG A 160 5.99 0.59 13.89
CA ARG A 160 7.22 0.91 14.62
C ARG A 160 6.88 1.68 15.89
N ASP A 161 6.06 2.72 15.80
CA ASP A 161 5.70 3.57 16.93
C ASP A 161 4.87 2.81 17.96
N HIS A 162 3.93 1.98 17.50
CA HIS A 162 3.18 1.08 18.38
C HIS A 162 4.10 0.11 19.14
N LEU A 163 5.06 -0.50 18.45
CA LEU A 163 6.04 -1.39 19.08
C LEU A 163 6.98 -0.63 20.03
N ALA A 164 7.36 0.60 19.72
CA ALA A 164 8.15 1.46 20.59
C ALA A 164 7.41 1.82 21.88
N GLU A 165 6.13 2.20 21.81
CA GLU A 165 5.27 2.40 23.00
C GLU A 165 5.22 1.13 23.87
N CYS A 166 5.22 -0.05 23.25
CA CYS A 166 5.25 -1.33 23.96
C CYS A 166 6.58 -1.63 24.65
N VAL A 167 7.72 -1.20 24.08
CA VAL A 167 9.03 -1.31 24.73
C VAL A 167 9.10 -0.43 25.97
N THR A 168 8.71 0.85 25.84
CA THR A 168 8.77 1.82 26.94
C THR A 168 7.89 1.41 28.13
N SER A 169 6.72 0.83 27.86
CA SER A 169 5.76 0.44 28.91
C SER A 169 6.11 -0.86 29.66
N LYS A 170 6.84 -1.80 29.04
CA LYS A 170 7.12 -3.13 29.63
C LYS A 170 8.59 -3.46 29.88
N LYS A 171 9.55 -2.60 29.48
CA LYS A 171 11.02 -2.83 29.57
C LYS A 171 11.52 -4.14 28.92
N GLN A 172 10.67 -4.87 28.23
CA GLN A 172 10.96 -6.12 27.54
C GLN A 172 10.24 -6.04 26.21
N ASN A 173 11.01 -5.95 25.11
CA ASN A 173 10.62 -6.24 23.71
C ASN A 173 11.53 -5.58 22.65
N CYS A 174 12.67 -4.98 23.04
CA CYS A 174 13.59 -4.38 22.07
C CYS A 174 13.96 -5.31 20.92
N LYS A 175 14.27 -6.57 21.19
CA LYS A 175 14.55 -7.58 20.14
C LYS A 175 13.46 -7.64 19.05
N ARG A 176 12.18 -7.52 19.44
CA ARG A 176 11.08 -7.56 18.48
C ARG A 176 11.02 -6.29 17.63
N LEU A 177 11.11 -5.11 18.26
CA LEU A 177 11.17 -3.84 17.54
C LEU A 177 12.37 -3.82 16.57
N VAL A 178 13.55 -4.26 17.03
CA VAL A 178 14.76 -4.40 16.22
C VAL A 178 14.50 -5.29 15.00
N ASN A 179 13.97 -6.49 15.24
CA ASN A 179 13.72 -7.43 14.15
C ASN A 179 12.68 -6.89 13.15
N PHE A 180 11.62 -6.24 13.63
CA PHE A 180 10.61 -5.63 12.78
C PHE A 180 11.21 -4.53 11.91
N VAL A 181 11.96 -3.60 12.51
CA VAL A 181 12.61 -2.49 11.80
C VAL A 181 13.60 -3.01 10.77
N ASN A 182 14.45 -3.97 11.15
CA ASN A 182 15.42 -4.56 10.22
C ASN A 182 14.76 -5.33 9.08
N SER A 183 13.68 -6.08 9.35
CA SER A 183 12.95 -6.76 8.29
C SER A 183 12.31 -5.77 7.32
N LYS A 184 11.66 -4.73 7.86
CA LYS A 184 10.95 -3.72 7.04
C LYS A 184 11.88 -2.76 6.31
N TYR A 185 13.09 -2.58 6.81
CA TYR A 185 14.16 -1.88 6.09
C TYR A 185 14.35 -2.49 4.71
N TYR A 186 14.54 -3.81 4.61
CA TYR A 186 14.75 -4.49 3.33
C TYR A 186 13.49 -4.66 2.48
N ASP A 187 12.30 -4.56 3.09
CA ASP A 187 11.03 -4.56 2.35
C ASP A 187 10.79 -3.20 1.67
N LEU A 188 11.08 -2.09 2.37
CA LEU A 188 10.91 -0.72 1.88
C LEU A 188 12.09 -0.25 1.01
N PHE A 189 13.27 -0.78 1.26
CA PHE A 189 14.50 -0.41 0.58
C PHE A 189 15.14 -1.60 -0.12
N SER A 190 15.34 -1.44 -1.42
CA SER A 190 16.27 -2.24 -2.21
C SER A 190 17.14 -1.30 -3.05
N TYR A 191 18.24 -1.81 -3.62
CA TYR A 191 19.11 -1.04 -4.52
C TYR A 191 18.35 -0.40 -5.71
N ASP A 192 17.17 -0.91 -6.05
CA ASP A 192 16.33 -0.41 -7.15
C ASP A 192 15.26 0.59 -6.69
N THR A 193 15.10 0.80 -5.38
CA THR A 193 14.12 1.77 -4.86
C THR A 193 14.64 3.18 -5.11
N CYS A 194 13.87 3.99 -5.82
CA CYS A 194 14.22 5.38 -6.11
C CYS A 194 12.98 6.29 -6.11
N ILE A 195 13.21 7.59 -5.96
CA ILE A 195 12.18 8.62 -5.94
C ILE A 195 11.84 9.02 -7.37
N VAL A 196 10.60 8.76 -7.79
CA VAL A 196 10.08 9.04 -9.14
C VAL A 196 9.50 10.45 -9.24
N ASP A 197 9.19 11.11 -8.11
CA ASP A 197 8.66 12.47 -8.07
C ASP A 197 9.48 13.41 -8.98
N SER A 198 8.87 13.82 -10.09
CA SER A 198 9.19 15.11 -10.70
C SER A 198 8.80 16.16 -9.67
N ASP A 199 9.68 17.12 -9.42
CA ASP A 199 9.56 18.23 -8.47
C ASP A 199 8.23 19.03 -8.64
N THR A 200 7.11 18.44 -8.22
CA THR A 200 5.78 19.03 -8.34
C THR A 200 5.44 19.70 -7.02
N THR A 201 4.81 20.85 -7.15
CA THR A 201 4.41 21.86 -6.16
C THR A 201 3.72 21.37 -4.87
N ASP A 202 3.46 20.08 -4.69
CA ASP A 202 2.71 19.48 -3.57
C ASP A 202 3.59 18.82 -2.49
N GLY A 203 4.91 18.98 -2.58
CA GLY A 203 5.84 18.57 -1.53
C GLY A 203 6.27 17.10 -1.61
N LYS A 204 7.24 16.76 -0.77
CA LYS A 204 7.91 15.46 -0.68
C LYS A 204 6.90 14.31 -0.43
N LEU A 205 6.46 13.59 -1.46
CA LEU A 205 5.42 12.54 -1.32
C LEU A 205 5.80 11.43 -0.35
N LEU A 206 7.09 11.11 -0.23
CA LEU A 206 7.61 10.13 0.75
C LEU A 206 8.00 10.77 2.09
N HIS A 207 7.44 11.94 2.39
CA HIS A 207 7.48 12.59 3.70
C HIS A 207 6.07 12.57 4.30
N ILE A 208 5.90 11.84 5.40
CA ILE A 208 4.64 11.75 6.14
C ILE A 208 4.73 12.59 7.41
N SER A 209 5.86 12.49 8.12
CA SER A 209 6.16 13.31 9.28
C SER A 209 7.68 13.40 9.49
N ASN A 210 8.09 14.21 10.46
CA ASN A 210 9.50 14.39 10.82
C ASN A 210 10.23 13.08 11.17
N ASN A 211 9.51 12.06 11.66
CA ASN A 211 10.07 10.76 12.02
C ASN A 211 9.61 9.65 11.06
N CYS A 212 9.00 10.02 9.93
CA CYS A 212 8.46 9.07 8.96
C CYS A 212 8.66 9.60 7.55
N SER A 213 9.84 9.34 7.00
CA SER A 213 10.26 9.86 5.70
C SER A 213 11.40 9.07 5.06
N LEU A 214 11.27 8.74 3.77
CA LEU A 214 12.39 8.15 3.01
C LEU A 214 13.46 9.17 2.57
N TYR A 215 13.25 10.45 2.89
CA TYR A 215 14.25 11.51 2.76
C TYR A 215 15.20 11.60 3.97
N ASP A 216 14.88 10.91 5.06
CA ASP A 216 15.71 10.80 6.27
C ASP A 216 15.58 9.38 6.83
N ILE A 217 16.33 8.47 6.19
CA ILE A 217 16.35 7.04 6.53
C ILE A 217 16.88 6.80 7.93
N PRO A 218 17.98 7.45 8.39
CA PRO A 218 18.47 7.25 9.74
C PRO A 218 17.41 7.53 10.78
N LYS A 219 16.68 8.65 10.64
CA LYS A 219 15.63 9.02 11.58
C LYS A 219 14.41 8.10 11.49
N THR A 220 14.00 7.74 10.28
CA THR A 220 12.83 6.88 10.05
C THR A 220 13.03 5.45 10.52
N PHE A 221 14.23 4.91 10.44
CA PHE A 221 14.51 3.55 10.90
C PHE A 221 15.16 3.52 12.29
N SER A 222 15.35 4.68 12.93
CA SER A 222 15.83 4.73 14.32
C SER A 222 14.73 4.44 15.34
N TYR A 223 15.13 3.91 16.49
CA TYR A 223 14.30 3.81 17.69
C TYR A 223 15.19 3.95 18.94
N PRO A 224 15.29 5.14 19.53
CA PRO A 224 16.23 5.41 20.64
C PRO A 224 15.85 4.71 21.96
N ALA A 225 14.66 4.12 22.05
CA ALA A 225 14.18 3.42 23.25
C ALA A 225 14.89 2.07 23.51
N CYS A 226 15.79 1.64 22.62
CA CYS A 226 16.54 0.40 22.73
C CYS A 226 18.03 0.65 22.56
N ASP A 227 18.82 0.28 23.56
CA ASP A 227 20.28 0.35 23.51
C ASP A 227 20.84 -0.62 22.45
N ASN A 228 21.98 -0.26 21.84
CA ASN A 228 22.75 -1.07 20.88
C ASN A 228 22.09 -1.34 19.51
N PHE A 229 21.23 -0.45 19.02
CA PHE A 229 20.73 -0.56 17.65
C PHE A 229 21.67 0.11 16.63
N GLU A 230 22.06 -0.66 15.61
CA GLU A 230 22.68 -0.14 14.41
C GLU A 230 21.77 -0.40 13.21
N ILE A 231 21.53 0.65 12.42
CA ILE A 231 20.79 0.51 11.15
C ILE A 231 21.67 -0.32 10.20
N PRO A 232 21.10 -1.31 9.49
CA PRO A 232 21.87 -2.23 8.65
C PRO A 232 22.75 -1.52 7.61
N GLU A 233 22.25 -0.42 7.03
CA GLU A 233 22.96 0.38 6.03
C GLU A 233 22.82 1.88 6.31
N ARG A 234 23.92 2.64 6.14
CA ARG A 234 24.00 4.08 6.47
C ARG A 234 23.64 5.00 5.29
N ILE A 235 22.66 4.63 4.47
CA ILE A 235 22.12 5.58 3.49
C ILE A 235 21.37 6.69 4.22
N GLN A 236 21.52 7.93 3.76
CA GLN A 236 20.85 9.08 4.38
C GLN A 236 19.43 9.26 3.82
N SER A 237 19.26 9.03 2.52
CA SER A 237 18.00 9.16 1.80
C SER A 237 17.97 8.23 0.59
N ILE A 238 16.79 7.89 0.11
CA ILE A 238 16.63 7.18 -1.16
C ILE A 238 16.99 8.12 -2.33
N PRO A 239 17.73 7.64 -3.36
CA PRO A 239 18.09 8.48 -4.52
C PRO A 239 16.88 8.76 -5.42
N TYR A 240 16.97 9.80 -6.25
CA TYR A 240 16.02 10.01 -7.34
C TYR A 240 16.24 9.02 -8.47
N CYS A 241 15.17 8.62 -9.15
CA CYS A 241 15.26 7.70 -10.28
C CYS A 241 15.98 8.37 -11.47
N PRO A 242 16.88 7.65 -12.17
CA PRO A 242 17.52 8.18 -13.36
C PRO A 242 16.48 8.47 -14.46
N MET A 243 16.51 9.69 -15.02
CA MET A 243 15.51 10.19 -15.98
C MET A 243 15.34 9.31 -17.23
N GLU A 244 16.37 8.57 -17.64
CA GLU A 244 16.38 7.74 -18.86
C GLU A 244 15.53 6.47 -18.76
N ASN A 245 15.14 6.03 -17.56
CA ASN A 245 14.41 4.78 -17.33
C ASN A 245 12.92 4.96 -17.00
N LEU A 246 12.45 6.20 -16.87
CA LEU A 246 11.10 6.50 -16.39
C LEU A 246 10.00 5.95 -17.30
N SER A 247 10.18 5.82 -18.61
CA SER A 247 9.10 5.38 -19.52
C SER A 247 8.87 3.86 -19.52
N LEU A 248 9.90 3.05 -19.25
CA LEU A 248 9.83 1.59 -19.30
C LEU A 248 9.62 0.98 -17.91
N PHE A 249 10.29 1.54 -16.88
CA PHE A 249 10.06 1.13 -15.49
C PHE A 249 8.70 1.57 -14.97
N SER A 250 8.13 2.70 -15.41
CA SER A 250 6.80 3.13 -14.98
C SER A 250 5.70 2.16 -15.39
N GLN A 251 5.81 1.58 -16.59
CA GLN A 251 4.84 0.60 -17.09
C GLN A 251 4.99 -0.77 -16.39
N LEU A 252 6.22 -1.17 -16.06
CA LEU A 252 6.51 -2.44 -15.38
C LEU A 252 6.30 -2.38 -13.86
N ALA A 253 6.67 -1.29 -13.18
CA ALA A 253 6.54 -1.14 -11.73
C ALA A 253 5.08 -1.00 -11.30
N ALA A 254 4.23 -0.31 -12.07
CA ALA A 254 2.78 -0.26 -11.84
C ALA A 254 2.14 -1.65 -11.87
N PHE A 255 2.65 -2.51 -12.76
CA PHE A 255 2.12 -3.85 -12.98
C PHE A 255 2.58 -4.86 -11.92
N VAL A 256 3.76 -4.63 -11.33
CA VAL A 256 4.44 -5.60 -10.48
C VAL A 256 4.35 -5.25 -8.98
N SER A 257 4.27 -3.96 -8.62
CA SER A 257 4.27 -3.51 -7.22
C SER A 257 2.99 -3.90 -6.46
N ASP A 258 1.81 -3.77 -7.08
CA ASP A 258 0.53 -4.09 -6.43
C ASP A 258 0.34 -5.59 -6.14
N TYR A 259 1.04 -6.46 -6.88
CA TYR A 259 0.92 -7.91 -6.74
C TYR A 259 1.92 -8.50 -5.73
N ILE A 260 3.03 -7.80 -5.46
CA ILE A 260 4.18 -8.34 -4.72
C ILE A 260 4.01 -8.24 -3.19
N SER A 261 3.35 -7.20 -2.68
CA SER A 261 3.24 -6.95 -1.24
C SER A 261 2.30 -7.92 -0.51
N TYR A 262 1.47 -8.67 -1.22
CA TYR A 262 0.43 -9.55 -0.64
C TYR A 262 0.72 -11.06 -0.74
N ILE A 263 1.85 -11.47 -1.36
CA ILE A 263 2.21 -12.89 -1.47
C ILE A 263 3.18 -13.28 -0.34
N PRO A 264 2.77 -14.12 0.63
CA PRO A 264 3.71 -14.67 1.60
C PRO A 264 4.76 -15.57 0.89
N ASN A 265 6.03 -15.46 1.32
CA ASN A 265 7.22 -16.19 0.83
C ASN A 265 7.88 -15.68 -0.47
N LEU A 266 7.64 -14.44 -0.89
CA LEU A 266 8.19 -13.92 -2.15
C LEU A 266 9.72 -13.77 -2.19
N ALA A 267 10.41 -13.63 -1.05
CA ALA A 267 11.88 -13.62 -1.00
C ALA A 267 12.50 -14.92 -1.58
N GLN A 268 11.77 -16.04 -1.50
CA GLN A 268 12.18 -17.32 -2.05
C GLN A 268 11.84 -17.43 -3.55
N ILE A 269 10.75 -16.80 -3.99
CA ILE A 269 10.29 -16.76 -5.39
C ILE A 269 11.15 -15.80 -6.23
N ARG A 270 11.56 -14.65 -5.67
CA ARG A 270 12.43 -13.64 -6.34
C ARG A 270 13.76 -14.26 -6.78
N ARG A 271 14.37 -15.15 -5.98
CA ARG A 271 15.58 -15.88 -6.38
C ARG A 271 15.30 -16.83 -7.54
N SER A 272 14.18 -17.55 -7.50
CA SER A 272 13.83 -18.55 -8.51
C SER A 272 13.49 -17.94 -9.88
N VAL A 273 12.77 -16.81 -9.94
CA VAL A 273 12.39 -16.16 -11.21
C VAL A 273 13.61 -15.58 -11.93
N VAL A 274 14.53 -14.93 -11.20
CA VAL A 274 15.79 -14.45 -11.77
C VAL A 274 16.62 -15.61 -12.33
N TYR A 275 16.67 -16.74 -11.63
CA TYR A 275 17.34 -17.95 -12.12
C TYR A 275 16.69 -18.52 -13.39
N ILE A 276 15.35 -18.55 -13.47
CA ILE A 276 14.63 -19.05 -14.65
C ILE A 276 14.86 -18.13 -15.86
N CYS A 277 14.82 -16.80 -15.67
CA CYS A 277 15.11 -15.85 -16.74
C CYS A 277 16.57 -15.96 -17.22
N LEU A 278 17.54 -16.17 -16.33
CA LEU A 278 18.94 -16.38 -16.70
C LEU A 278 19.15 -17.70 -17.44
N ILE A 279 18.43 -18.76 -17.10
CA ILE A 279 18.47 -20.04 -17.82
C ILE A 279 17.88 -19.89 -19.23
N ILE A 280 16.73 -19.22 -19.37
CA ILE A 280 16.08 -19.00 -20.68
C ILE A 280 16.94 -18.11 -21.57
N LEU A 281 17.54 -17.05 -21.03
CA LEU A 281 18.47 -16.19 -21.76
C LEU A 281 19.78 -16.92 -22.11
N GLY A 282 20.32 -17.72 -21.19
CA GLY A 282 21.50 -18.54 -21.41
C GLY A 282 21.31 -19.62 -22.47
N ILE A 283 20.10 -20.17 -22.62
CA ILE A 283 19.76 -21.15 -23.65
C ILE A 283 19.51 -20.46 -25.00
N SER A 284 18.89 -19.29 -25.04
CA SER A 284 18.50 -18.64 -26.30
C SER A 284 19.64 -17.93 -27.05
N ILE A 285 20.65 -17.42 -26.34
CA ILE A 285 21.82 -16.76 -26.93
C ILE A 285 22.64 -17.69 -27.87
N PRO A 286 23.01 -18.93 -27.49
CA PRO A 286 23.75 -19.82 -28.39
C PRO A 286 22.94 -20.25 -29.63
N PHE A 287 21.62 -20.39 -29.54
CA PHE A 287 20.77 -20.68 -30.70
C PHE A 287 20.75 -19.54 -31.72
N LEU A 288 20.75 -18.28 -31.27
CA LEU A 288 20.82 -17.12 -32.15
C LEU A 288 22.19 -16.97 -32.83
N ILE A 289 23.27 -17.34 -32.14
CA ILE A 289 24.62 -17.34 -32.70
C ILE A 289 24.75 -18.44 -33.77
N LEU A 290 24.30 -19.67 -33.48
CA LEU A 290 24.32 -20.78 -34.44
C LEU A 290 23.43 -20.52 -35.67
N TYR A 291 22.28 -19.86 -35.49
CA TYR A 291 21.41 -19.47 -36.59
C TYR A 291 22.05 -18.43 -37.52
N ARG A 292 22.86 -17.50 -36.97
CA ARG A 292 23.62 -16.54 -37.78
C ARG A 292 24.81 -17.16 -38.51
N VAL A 293 25.49 -18.14 -37.91
CA VAL A 293 26.63 -18.82 -38.55
C VAL A 293 26.18 -19.70 -39.72
N LYS A 294 24.98 -20.30 -39.67
CA LYS A 294 24.40 -21.07 -40.80
C LYS A 294 23.93 -20.23 -42.00
N LYS A 295 23.85 -18.91 -41.86
CA LYS A 295 23.38 -17.98 -42.90
C LYS A 295 24.52 -17.24 -43.63
N LYS A 296 25.78 -17.60 -43.38
CA LYS A 296 26.95 -17.22 -44.17
C LYS A 296 27.45 -18.44 -44.93
#